data_AF-A0A7Z0PWH9-F1
#
_entry.id   AF-A0A7Z0PWH9-F1
#
_cell.length_a   1.000
_cell.length_b   1.000
_cell.length_c   1.000
_cell.angle_alpha   90.00
_cell.angle_beta   90.00
_cell.angle_gamma   90.00
#
_symmetry.space_group_name_H-M   'P 1'
#
loop_
_entity.id
_entity.type
_entity.pdbx_description
1 polymer ?
#
loop_
_entity_poly.entity_id
_entity_poly.type
_entity_poly.pdbx_seq_one_letter_code
_entity_poly.pdbx_strand_id
1 'polypeptide(L)'
;MEIAHVLDGLDDRPWSAASHAYGAADGLPDLLRALAGPDDAAADEALSELYGCVLHQGTVCAATVETVPFLARIAAAGHRTADVLALLGGMAESEDEHAVA
;
A
#
# COMPACT_ATOMS: atom_id res chain seq x y z
N MET A 1 6.87 -1.18 -16.65
CA MET A 1 7.79 -1.04 -15.49
C MET A 1 8.36 -2.41 -15.21
N GLU A 2 9.67 -2.55 -15.00
CA GLU A 2 10.24 -3.81 -14.52
C GLU A 2 9.88 -4.00 -13.04
N ILE A 3 9.53 -5.22 -12.63
CA ILE A 3 9.15 -5.51 -11.23
C ILE A 3 10.24 -5.11 -10.24
N ALA A 4 11.52 -5.22 -10.64
CA ALA A 4 12.66 -4.87 -9.80
C ALA A 4 12.64 -3.40 -9.31
N HIS A 5 11.97 -2.50 -10.05
CA HIS A 5 11.93 -1.07 -9.76
C HIS A 5 10.63 -0.60 -9.10
N VAL A 6 9.67 -1.49 -8.84
CA VAL A 6 8.38 -1.09 -8.24
C VAL A 6 8.53 -0.66 -6.78
N LEU A 7 9.62 -1.09 -6.12
CA LEU A 7 9.92 -0.80 -4.71
C LEU A 7 11.09 0.18 -4.51
N ASP A 8 11.60 0.82 -5.57
CA ASP A 8 12.66 1.82 -5.41
C ASP A 8 12.23 2.92 -4.44
N GLY A 9 13.07 3.23 -3.46
CA GLY A 9 12.81 4.22 -2.41
C GLY A 9 11.90 3.73 -1.27
N LEU A 10 11.56 2.44 -1.21
CA LEU A 10 10.69 1.88 -0.15
C LEU A 10 11.28 2.09 1.24
N ASP A 11 12.56 1.79 1.43
CA ASP A 11 13.24 1.90 2.72
C ASP A 11 13.57 3.35 3.12
N ASP A 12 13.44 4.30 2.19
CA ASP A 12 13.72 5.72 2.43
C ASP A 12 12.50 6.48 2.97
N ARG A 13 11.31 5.88 2.97
CA ARG A 13 10.10 6.51 3.50
C ARG A 13 10.11 6.50 5.03
N PRO A 14 9.58 7.55 5.70
CA PRO A 14 9.60 7.65 7.15
C PRO A 14 8.47 6.82 7.80
N TRP A 15 8.46 5.51 7.60
CA TRP A 15 7.38 4.60 8.07
C TRP A 15 7.10 4.72 9.56
N SER A 16 8.15 4.83 10.38
CA SER A 16 8.03 4.99 11.83
C SER A 16 7.38 6.32 12.27
N ALA A 17 7.34 7.32 11.37
CA ALA A 17 6.68 8.61 11.61
C ALA A 17 5.21 8.60 11.15
N ALA A 18 4.79 7.59 10.39
CA ALA A 18 3.43 7.40 9.93
C ALA A 18 2.69 6.39 10.79
N SER A 19 1.36 6.53 10.83
CA SER A 19 0.48 5.58 11.49
C SER A 19 -0.61 5.11 10.53
N HIS A 20 -0.96 3.84 10.66
CA HIS A 20 -2.10 3.19 10.03
C HIS A 20 -3.19 2.87 11.06
N ALA A 21 -4.30 2.26 10.64
CA ALA A 21 -5.45 2.00 11.52
C ALA A 21 -5.13 1.23 12.82
N TYR A 22 -4.09 0.38 12.80
CA TYR A 22 -3.67 -0.42 13.95
C TYR A 22 -2.46 0.12 14.73
N GLY A 23 -1.94 1.31 14.41
CA GLY A 23 -0.74 1.87 15.04
C GLY A 23 0.40 2.21 14.07
N ALA A 24 1.64 1.95 14.46
CA ALA A 24 2.83 2.36 13.71
C ALA A 24 2.98 1.60 12.39
N ALA A 25 3.45 2.30 11.35
CA ALA A 25 3.49 1.79 9.98
C ALA A 25 4.79 1.03 9.62
N ASP A 26 5.61 0.65 10.60
CA ASP A 26 6.91 -0.03 10.38
C ASP A 26 6.79 -1.36 9.62
N GLY A 27 5.62 -2.00 9.63
CA GLY A 27 5.36 -3.26 8.91
C GLY A 27 4.93 -3.10 7.44
N LEU A 28 4.57 -1.90 6.99
CA LEU A 28 4.11 -1.68 5.61
C LEU A 28 5.14 -2.04 4.53
N PRO A 29 6.46 -1.82 4.72
CA PRO A 29 7.47 -2.25 3.75
C PRO A 29 7.40 -3.74 3.43
N ASP A 30 7.22 -4.58 4.45
CA ASP A 30 7.21 -6.03 4.28
C ASP A 30 5.92 -6.49 3.58
N LEU A 31 4.79 -5.84 3.87
CA LEU A 31 3.54 -6.08 3.13
C LEU A 31 3.67 -5.71 1.65
N LEU A 32 4.30 -4.56 1.34
CA LEU A 32 4.52 -4.14 -0.06
C LEU A 32 5.49 -5.08 -0.79
N ARG A 33 6.51 -5.63 -0.11
CA ARG A 33 7.39 -6.67 -0.66
C ARG A 33 6.66 -7.97 -0.93
N ALA A 34 5.82 -8.42 0.01
CA ALA A 34 5.04 -9.64 -0.15
C ALA A 34 4.04 -9.51 -1.31
N LEU A 35 3.35 -8.37 -1.41
CA LEU A 35 2.42 -8.08 -2.52
C LEU A 35 3.11 -8.08 -3.89
N ALA A 36 4.33 -7.56 -3.98
CA ALA A 36 5.13 -7.54 -5.21
C ALA A 36 5.84 -8.88 -5.51
N GLY A 37 5.82 -9.82 -4.56
CA GLY A 37 6.54 -11.08 -4.63
C GLY A 37 5.88 -12.13 -5.53
N PRO A 38 6.57 -13.26 -5.79
CA PRO A 38 6.07 -14.34 -6.63
C PRO A 38 5.17 -15.34 -5.88
N ASP A 39 5.05 -15.25 -4.56
CA ASP A 39 4.23 -16.14 -3.75
C ASP A 39 2.78 -15.62 -3.69
N ASP A 40 1.89 -16.30 -4.41
CA ASP A 40 0.46 -15.93 -4.49
C ASP A 40 -0.22 -15.88 -3.12
N ALA A 41 0.05 -16.84 -2.24
CA ALA A 41 -0.61 -16.90 -0.94
C ALA A 41 -0.15 -15.76 -0.02
N ALA A 42 1.16 -15.48 -0.03
CA ALA A 42 1.71 -14.35 0.73
C ALA A 42 1.23 -13.00 0.18
N ALA A 43 1.07 -12.88 -1.15
CA ALA A 43 0.55 -11.68 -1.78
C ALA A 43 -0.93 -11.43 -1.43
N ASP A 44 -1.76 -12.47 -1.41
CA ASP A 44 -3.18 -12.37 -1.03
C ASP A 44 -3.34 -11.98 0.45
N GLU A 45 -2.54 -12.57 1.33
CA GLU A 45 -2.49 -12.19 2.76
C GLU A 45 -2.06 -10.73 2.92
N ALA A 46 -0.98 -10.33 2.24
CA ALA A 46 -0.48 -8.96 2.28
C ALA A 46 -1.49 -7.94 1.74
N LEU A 47 -2.22 -8.28 0.68
CA LEU A 47 -3.28 -7.44 0.14
C LEU A 47 -4.40 -7.25 1.17
N SER A 48 -4.87 -8.33 1.79
CA SER A 48 -5.89 -8.25 2.84
C SER A 48 -5.44 -7.37 4.02
N GLU A 49 -4.18 -7.51 4.44
CA GLU A 49 -3.63 -6.71 5.52
C GLU A 49 -3.48 -5.23 5.12
N LEU A 50 -3.10 -4.94 3.87
CA LEU A 50 -3.06 -3.58 3.34
C LEU A 50 -4.44 -2.92 3.34
N TYR A 51 -5.50 -3.64 2.94
CA TYR A 51 -6.88 -3.14 3.11
C TYR A 51 -7.17 -2.77 4.57
N GLY A 52 -6.82 -3.64 5.51
CA GLY A 52 -7.03 -3.37 6.94
C GLY A 52 -6.24 -2.19 7.48
N CYS A 53 -4.98 -2.05 7.06
CA CYS A 53 -4.06 -1.02 7.53
C CYS A 53 -4.34 0.35 6.93
N VAL A 54 -4.38 0.44 5.59
CA VAL A 54 -4.34 1.72 4.84
C VAL A 54 -5.66 2.10 4.18
N LEU A 55 -6.70 1.28 4.30
CA LEU A 55 -8.08 1.59 3.89
C LEU A 55 -9.08 0.97 4.88
N HIS A 56 -9.00 1.35 6.15
CA HIS A 56 -9.80 0.70 7.18
C HIS A 56 -11.27 1.09 7.06
N GLN A 57 -12.13 0.17 6.63
CA GLN A 57 -13.57 0.41 6.48
C GLN A 57 -13.89 1.65 5.61
N GLY A 58 -13.07 1.90 4.58
CA GLY A 58 -13.23 3.05 3.67
C GLY A 58 -12.55 4.35 4.11
N THR A 59 -11.89 4.36 5.27
CA THR A 59 -11.14 5.51 5.78
C THR A 59 -9.64 5.40 5.47
N VAL A 60 -8.99 6.52 5.15
CA VAL A 60 -7.55 6.60 4.89
C VAL A 60 -6.80 7.17 6.09
N CYS A 61 -5.50 6.94 6.13
CA CYS A 61 -4.62 7.36 7.22
C CYS A 61 -3.34 8.02 6.68
N ALA A 62 -2.53 8.58 7.57
CA ALA A 62 -1.24 9.19 7.19
C ALA A 62 -0.35 8.22 6.39
N ALA A 63 -0.34 6.94 6.76
CA ALA A 63 0.43 5.93 6.05
C ALA A 63 -0.14 5.57 4.66
N THR A 64 -1.41 5.87 4.37
CA THR A 64 -2.01 5.58 3.05
C THR A 64 -1.25 6.29 1.93
N VAL A 65 -0.97 7.59 2.09
CA VAL A 65 -0.27 8.41 1.08
C VAL A 65 1.12 7.83 0.77
N GLU A 66 1.80 7.31 1.79
CA GLU A 66 3.12 6.69 1.68
C GLU A 66 3.09 5.42 0.82
N THR A 67 2.00 4.66 0.82
CA THR A 67 1.88 3.39 0.06
C THR A 67 1.51 3.59 -1.42
N VAL A 68 0.80 4.67 -1.76
CA VAL A 68 0.23 4.90 -3.10
C VAL A 68 1.27 4.79 -4.23
N PRO A 69 2.48 5.38 -4.15
CA PRO A 69 3.46 5.28 -5.23
C PRO A 69 3.90 3.84 -5.51
N PHE A 70 3.93 2.97 -4.50
CA PHE A 70 4.35 1.58 -4.65
C PHE A 70 3.22 0.74 -5.25
N LEU A 71 2.00 0.90 -4.76
CA LEU A 71 0.80 0.26 -5.31
C LEU A 71 0.61 0.62 -6.79
N ALA A 72 0.73 1.91 -7.14
CA ALA A 72 0.63 2.34 -8.53
C ALA A 72 1.69 1.71 -9.43
N ARG A 73 2.94 1.58 -8.95
CA ARG A 73 4.02 0.93 -9.71
C ARG A 73 3.82 -0.58 -9.85
N ILE A 74 3.33 -1.27 -8.82
CA ILE A 74 3.00 -2.70 -8.86
C ILE A 74 1.94 -2.95 -9.93
N ALA A 75 0.85 -2.18 -9.93
CA ALA A 75 -0.20 -2.27 -10.95
C ALA A 75 0.34 -1.95 -12.36
N ALA A 76 1.15 -0.90 -12.51
CA ALA A 76 1.77 -0.53 -13.79
C ALA A 76 2.80 -1.55 -14.31
N ALA A 77 3.33 -2.43 -13.46
CA ALA A 77 4.16 -3.56 -13.85
C ALA A 77 3.34 -4.79 -14.28
N GLY A 78 2.00 -4.74 -14.17
CA GLY A 78 1.11 -5.85 -14.52
C GLY A 78 0.89 -6.85 -13.38
N HIS A 79 1.41 -6.57 -12.17
CA HIS A 79 1.29 -7.45 -11.02
C HIS A 79 0.03 -7.13 -10.22
N ARG A 80 -0.82 -8.14 -9.98
CA ARG A 80 -2.06 -8.02 -9.19
C ARG A 80 -2.91 -6.80 -9.57
N THR A 81 -2.92 -6.48 -10.86
CA THR A 81 -3.38 -5.17 -11.36
C THR A 81 -4.80 -4.85 -10.93
N ALA A 82 -5.72 -5.81 -11.06
CA ALA A 82 -7.13 -5.59 -10.70
C ALA A 82 -7.29 -5.28 -9.21
N ASP A 83 -6.64 -6.07 -8.35
CA ASP A 83 -6.77 -5.97 -6.91
C ASP A 83 -6.12 -4.68 -6.37
N VAL A 84 -4.94 -4.35 -6.88
CA VAL A 84 -4.22 -3.13 -6.50
C VAL A 84 -4.96 -1.88 -6.98
N LEU A 85 -5.57 -1.91 -8.18
CA LEU A 85 -6.42 -0.83 -8.65
C LEU A 85 -7.70 -0.70 -7.83
N ALA A 86 -8.30 -1.81 -7.37
CA ALA A 86 -9.45 -1.78 -6.49
C ALA A 86 -9.10 -1.13 -5.14
N LEU A 87 -7.93 -1.43 -4.57
CA LEU A 87 -7.44 -0.81 -3.35
C LEU A 87 -7.21 0.71 -3.54
N LEU A 88 -6.52 1.10 -4.61
CA LEU A 88 -6.29 2.51 -4.95
C LEU A 88 -7.60 3.26 -5.21
N GLY A 89 -8.58 2.63 -5.85
CA GLY A 89 -9.91 3.19 -6.07
C GLY A 89 -10.62 3.46 -4.74
N GLY A 90 -10.61 2.49 -3.84
CA GLY A 90 -11.21 2.66 -2.50
C GLY A 90 -10.53 3.78 -1.69
N MET A 91 -9.20 3.95 -1.82
CA MET A 91 -8.50 5.10 -1.22
C MET A 91 -8.96 6.44 -1.81
N ALA A 92 -9.18 6.50 -3.13
CA ALA A 92 -9.62 7.71 -3.82
C ALA A 92 -11.09 8.07 -3.57
N GLU A 93 -11.91 7.09 -3.21
CA GLU A 93 -13.32 7.27 -2.81
C GLU A 93 -13.47 7.72 -1.34
N SER A 94 -12.39 7.69 -0.55
CA SER A 94 -12.44 8.07 0.85
C SER A 94 -12.84 9.54 1.03
N GLU A 95 -13.81 9.79 1.92
CA GLU A 95 -14.29 11.13 2.26
C GLU A 95 -13.50 11.78 3.40
N ASP A 96 -12.47 11.10 3.92
CA ASP A 96 -11.61 11.65 4.98
C ASP A 96 -10.70 12.75 4.46
N GLU A 97 -10.86 13.95 5.01
CA GLU A 97 -9.93 15.06 4.80
C GLU A 97 -8.65 14.84 5.61
N HIS A 98 -7.67 14.12 5.06
CA HIS A 98 -6.29 14.26 5.51
C HIS A 98 -5.62 15.37 4.68
N ALA A 99 -5.41 16.52 5.31
CA ALA A 99 -4.60 17.59 4.72
C ALA A 99 -3.23 17.01 4.34
N VAL A 100 -2.93 17.02 3.04
CA VAL A 100 -1.58 16.74 2.54
C VAL A 100 -0.71 17.90 3.02
N ALA A 101 0.07 17.67 4.08
CA ALA A 101 0.97 18.67 4.65
C ALA A 101 2.14 19.00 3.71
#